data_AF-A0A930AV20-F1
#
_entry.id   AF-A0A930AV20-F1
#
_cell.length_a   1.000
_cell.length_b   1.000
_cell.length_c   1.000
_cell.angle_alpha   90.00
_cell.angle_beta   90.00
_cell.angle_gamma   90.00
#
_symmetry.space_group_name_H-M   'P 1'
#
loop_
_entity.id
_entity.type
_entity.pdbx_description
1 polymer ?
#
loop_
_entity_poly.entity_id
_entity_poly.type
_entity_poly.pdbx_seq_one_letter_code
_entity_poly.pdbx_strand_id
1 'polypeptide(L)'
;MSEQNQTPDWREALLSIWNKPILKNMRFIFNIAYSVLKNIFVIAILALMLIGVFGGGIGLGYFASLTSNEEPLTQEQMSDAIGNLNLISSFYYQDGTKISDVNTDELRIVKPLSEISQYVKDGIIATEDSSFYDHNGIVPKALIRALLQEVASSDSGATGGSTLTQQLIKQQILTSEVTFKRKANEILYALRLEKHFTKDQILEAYLNVSPF
;
A
#
# COMPACT_ATOMS: atom_id res chain seq x y z
N MET A 1 -57.15 66.17 -24.92
CA MET A 1 -55.84 66.41 -24.30
C MET A 1 -55.37 65.05 -23.80
N SER A 2 -54.40 64.43 -24.48
CA SER A 2 -54.03 63.03 -24.25
C SER A 2 -53.17 62.87 -23.01
N GLU A 3 -53.71 62.23 -21.98
CA GLU A 3 -52.98 61.81 -20.79
C GLU A 3 -52.04 60.64 -21.17
N GLN A 4 -50.74 60.91 -21.22
CA GLN A 4 -49.74 59.87 -21.39
C GLN A 4 -49.58 59.11 -20.07
N ASN A 5 -50.09 57.89 -20.05
CA ASN A 5 -49.93 56.91 -18.98
C ASN A 5 -48.47 56.42 -18.95
N GLN A 6 -47.62 57.02 -18.10
CA GLN A 6 -46.27 56.51 -17.84
C GLN A 6 -46.38 55.31 -16.90
N THR A 7 -46.18 54.10 -17.44
CA THR A 7 -46.03 52.89 -16.63
C THR A 7 -44.76 53.01 -15.77
N PRO A 8 -44.79 52.60 -14.48
CA PRO A 8 -43.61 52.67 -13.63
C PRO A 8 -42.48 51.81 -14.22
N ASP A 9 -41.31 52.41 -14.45
CA ASP A 9 -40.15 51.66 -14.93
C ASP A 9 -39.63 50.77 -13.79
N TRP A 10 -40.05 49.51 -13.80
CA TRP A 10 -39.66 48.48 -12.84
C TRP A 10 -38.13 48.29 -12.79
N ARG A 11 -37.40 48.67 -13.84
CA ARG A 11 -35.94 48.64 -13.86
C ARG A 11 -35.34 49.68 -12.92
N GLU A 12 -35.88 50.89 -12.88
CA GLU A 12 -35.44 51.93 -11.96
C GLU A 12 -35.76 51.59 -10.50
N ALA A 13 -36.93 50.98 -10.25
CA ALA A 13 -37.29 50.50 -8.93
C ALA A 13 -36.31 49.43 -8.41
N LEU A 14 -35.92 48.47 -9.26
CA LEU A 14 -34.92 47.46 -8.93
C LEU A 14 -33.53 48.06 -8.72
N LEU A 15 -33.11 49.01 -9.56
CA LEU A 15 -31.82 49.71 -9.44
C LEU A 15 -31.76 50.54 -8.15
N SER A 16 -32.86 51.18 -7.76
CA SER A 16 -32.95 51.98 -6.53
C SER A 16 -32.80 51.14 -5.26
N ILE A 17 -33.33 49.91 -5.26
CA ILE A 17 -33.14 48.93 -4.19
C ILE A 17 -31.67 48.52 -4.16
N TRP A 18 -31.06 48.27 -5.32
CA TRP A 18 -29.67 47.86 -5.46
C TRP A 18 -28.65 48.92 -4.99
N ASN A 19 -28.99 50.21 -5.09
CA ASN A 19 -28.14 51.35 -4.71
C ASN A 19 -28.31 51.83 -3.26
N LYS A 20 -29.14 51.15 -2.44
CA LYS A 20 -29.27 51.53 -1.02
C LYS A 20 -27.93 51.33 -0.29
N PRO A 21 -27.48 52.31 0.53
CA PRO A 21 -26.20 52.24 1.25
C PRO A 21 -26.10 51.01 2.15
N ILE A 22 -27.22 50.53 2.68
CA ILE A 22 -27.33 49.31 3.49
C ILE A 22 -26.94 48.06 2.70
N LEU A 23 -27.41 47.92 1.45
CA LEU A 23 -27.07 46.78 0.58
C LEU A 23 -25.62 46.85 0.09
N LYS A 24 -25.07 48.05 -0.12
CA LYS A 24 -23.64 48.25 -0.41
C LYS A 24 -22.77 47.84 0.78
N ASN A 25 -23.15 48.19 2.00
CA ASN A 25 -22.45 47.80 3.23
C ASN A 25 -22.55 46.29 3.49
N MET A 26 -23.72 45.66 3.25
CA MET A 26 -23.87 44.20 3.35
C MET A 26 -22.98 43.46 2.37
N ARG A 27 -22.89 43.91 1.11
CA ARG A 27 -21.99 43.32 0.11
C ARG A 27 -20.53 43.52 0.46
N PHE A 28 -20.17 44.68 1.01
CA PHE A 28 -18.82 44.95 1.49
C PHE A 28 -18.43 43.98 2.61
N ILE A 29 -19.28 43.82 3.62
CA ILE A 29 -19.05 42.88 4.74
C ILE A 29 -19.00 41.44 4.22
N PHE A 30 -19.92 41.05 3.33
CA PHE A 30 -19.95 39.72 2.73
C PHE A 30 -18.67 39.44 1.93
N ASN A 31 -18.23 40.38 1.10
CA ASN A 31 -17.00 40.25 0.32
C ASN A 31 -15.77 40.14 1.22
N ILE A 32 -15.71 40.89 2.32
CA ILE A 32 -14.65 40.77 3.33
C ILE A 32 -14.68 39.39 3.98
N ALA A 33 -15.84 38.97 4.50
CA ALA A 33 -15.99 37.68 5.17
C ALA A 33 -15.62 36.51 4.24
N TYR A 34 -16.09 36.55 2.99
CA TYR A 34 -15.73 35.58 1.96
C TYR A 34 -14.23 35.58 1.67
N SER A 35 -13.61 36.76 1.54
CA SER A 35 -12.17 36.87 1.27
C SER A 35 -11.33 36.31 2.42
N VAL A 36 -11.73 36.59 3.66
CA VAL A 36 -11.07 36.04 4.86
C VAL A 36 -11.23 34.52 4.92
N LEU A 37 -12.44 33.99 4.75
CA LEU A 37 -12.70 32.54 4.75
C LEU A 37 -11.93 31.83 3.63
N LYS A 38 -11.93 32.39 2.41
CA LYS A 38 -11.17 31.87 1.28
C LYS A 38 -9.67 31.84 1.58
N ASN A 39 -9.12 32.91 2.14
CA ASN A 39 -7.70 32.98 2.47
C ASN A 39 -7.33 31.98 3.57
N ILE A 40 -8.14 31.85 4.62
CA ILE A 40 -7.94 30.82 5.67
C ILE A 40 -7.97 29.42 5.06
N PHE A 41 -8.93 29.13 4.19
CA PHE A 41 -9.02 27.84 3.50
C PHE A 41 -7.80 27.56 2.62
N VAL A 42 -7.33 28.55 1.84
CA VAL A 42 -6.11 28.42 1.02
C VAL A 42 -4.88 28.19 1.89
N ILE A 43 -4.72 28.95 2.99
CA ILE A 43 -3.61 28.77 3.94
C ILE A 43 -3.64 27.38 4.56
N ALA A 44 -4.83 26.87 4.93
CA ALA A 44 -4.97 25.53 5.49
C ALA A 44 -4.56 24.44 4.49
N ILE A 45 -4.95 24.57 3.22
CA ILE A 45 -4.51 23.64 2.16
C ILE A 45 -2.99 23.69 1.97
N LEU A 46 -2.40 24.88 1.92
CA LEU A 46 -0.96 25.04 1.77
C LEU A 46 -0.20 24.46 2.97
N ALA A 47 -0.71 24.65 4.19
CA ALA A 47 -0.14 24.06 5.40
C ALA A 47 -0.22 22.52 5.37
N LEU A 48 -1.35 21.95 4.98
CA LEU A 48 -1.50 20.49 4.81
C LEU A 48 -0.57 19.93 3.74
N MET A 49 -0.43 20.63 2.61
CA MET A 49 0.50 20.24 1.55
C MET A 49 1.94 20.27 2.05
N LEU A 50 2.32 21.30 2.80
CA LEU A 50 3.66 21.44 3.37
C LEU A 50 3.96 20.35 4.41
N ILE A 51 2.99 20.02 5.27
CA ILE A 51 3.08 18.90 6.21
C ILE A 51 3.23 17.58 5.44
N GLY A 52 2.46 17.38 4.36
CA GLY A 52 2.54 16.19 3.53
C GLY A 52 3.91 16.01 2.87
N VAL A 53 4.48 17.09 2.31
CA VAL A 53 5.81 17.08 1.69
C VAL A 53 6.89 16.84 2.74
N PHE A 54 6.83 17.53 3.88
CA PHE A 54 7.85 17.39 4.93
C PHE A 54 7.78 16.01 5.61
N GLY A 55 6.58 15.56 5.95
CA GLY A 55 6.35 14.23 6.53
C GLY A 55 6.74 13.11 5.56
N GLY A 56 6.37 13.24 4.27
CA GLY A 56 6.79 12.31 3.23
C GLY A 56 8.32 12.27 3.06
N GLY A 57 8.97 13.44 3.07
CA GLY A 57 10.43 13.55 2.99
C GLY A 57 11.14 12.91 4.16
N ILE A 58 10.68 13.14 5.39
CA ILE A 58 11.21 12.47 6.59
C ILE A 58 11.01 10.95 6.49
N GLY A 59 9.80 10.50 6.12
CA GLY A 59 9.49 9.08 5.99
C GLY A 59 10.37 8.37 4.95
N LEU A 60 10.53 8.97 3.77
CA LEU A 60 11.42 8.45 2.72
C LEU A 60 12.89 8.49 3.12
N GLY A 61 13.34 9.56 3.79
CA GLY A 61 14.71 9.67 4.29
C GLY A 61 15.01 8.61 5.36
N TYR A 62 14.08 8.39 6.28
CA TYR A 62 14.18 7.34 7.29
C TYR A 62 14.20 5.95 6.64
N PHE A 63 13.28 5.68 5.70
CA PHE A 63 13.27 4.44 4.92
C PHE A 63 14.62 4.21 4.21
N ALA A 64 15.13 5.21 3.50
CA ALA A 64 16.40 5.13 2.79
C ALA A 64 17.56 4.87 3.76
N SER A 65 17.56 5.50 4.94
CA SER A 65 18.55 5.26 5.98
C SER A 65 18.51 3.84 6.57
N LEU A 66 17.34 3.19 6.56
CA LEU A 66 17.21 1.80 7.03
C LEU A 66 17.74 0.81 6.00
N THR A 67 17.61 1.13 4.71
CA THR A 67 18.00 0.25 3.60
C THR A 67 19.38 0.56 3.02
N SER A 68 20.00 1.70 3.35
CA SER A 68 21.23 2.17 2.70
C SER A 68 22.45 1.26 2.90
N ASN A 69 22.44 0.46 3.96
CA ASN A 69 23.53 -0.43 4.32
C ASN A 69 23.33 -1.86 3.80
N GLU A 70 22.22 -2.13 3.11
CA GLU A 70 21.90 -3.44 2.56
C GLU A 70 22.37 -3.49 1.09
N GLU A 71 23.17 -4.50 0.75
CA GLU A 71 23.52 -4.72 -0.64
C GLU A 71 22.30 -5.23 -1.43
N PRO A 72 22.03 -4.67 -2.61
CA PRO A 72 20.87 -5.05 -3.39
C PRO A 72 21.04 -6.46 -3.96
N LEU A 73 20.25 -7.43 -3.46
CA LEU A 73 20.28 -8.83 -3.91
C LEU A 73 20.20 -8.96 -5.44
N THR A 74 21.09 -9.75 -6.03
CA THR A 74 21.04 -10.04 -7.47
C THR A 74 19.86 -10.96 -7.79
N GLN A 75 19.45 -11.04 -9.06
CA GLN A 75 18.42 -11.99 -9.48
C GLN A 75 18.79 -13.43 -9.14
N GLU A 76 20.08 -13.78 -9.30
CA GLU A 76 20.61 -15.10 -8.95
C GLU A 76 20.48 -15.38 -7.45
N GLN A 77 20.89 -14.43 -6.61
CA GLN A 77 20.74 -14.56 -5.15
C GLN A 77 19.27 -14.66 -4.72
N MET A 78 18.37 -13.93 -5.36
CA MET A 78 16.93 -14.05 -5.08
C MET A 78 16.36 -15.38 -5.56
N SER A 79 16.80 -15.87 -6.72
CA SER A 79 16.40 -17.17 -7.26
C SER A 79 16.85 -18.30 -6.34
N ASP A 80 18.08 -18.22 -5.84
CA ASP A 80 18.63 -19.17 -4.87
C ASP A 80 17.84 -19.08 -3.56
N ALA A 81 17.61 -17.89 -3.03
CA ALA A 81 16.89 -17.71 -1.77
C ALA A 81 15.44 -18.23 -1.80
N ILE A 82 14.71 -18.14 -2.92
CA ILE A 82 13.33 -18.65 -3.01
C ILE A 82 13.26 -20.09 -3.52
N GLY A 83 14.29 -20.58 -4.20
CA GLY A 83 14.32 -21.88 -4.86
C GLY A 83 15.07 -22.97 -4.08
N ASN A 84 16.02 -22.57 -3.23
CA ASN A 84 16.86 -23.49 -2.48
C ASN A 84 16.20 -23.86 -1.15
N LEU A 85 15.21 -24.73 -1.25
CA LEU A 85 14.47 -25.24 -0.11
C LEU A 85 15.28 -26.36 0.57
N ASN A 86 15.25 -26.45 1.90
CA ASN A 86 15.70 -27.64 2.61
C ASN A 86 14.81 -28.82 2.18
N LEU A 87 15.29 -29.61 1.23
CA LEU A 87 14.57 -30.76 0.68
C LEU A 87 14.79 -32.00 1.55
N ILE A 88 13.75 -32.82 1.67
CA ILE A 88 13.88 -34.16 2.23
C ILE A 88 14.77 -35.03 1.34
N SER A 89 15.73 -35.74 1.95
CA SER A 89 16.46 -36.82 1.25
C SER A 89 15.72 -38.13 1.47
N SER A 90 15.22 -38.75 0.40
CA SER A 90 14.49 -40.03 0.50
C SER A 90 15.38 -41.22 0.10
N PHE A 91 15.36 -42.29 0.89
CA PHE A 91 15.95 -43.58 0.53
C PHE A 91 14.94 -44.46 -0.21
N TYR A 92 15.40 -45.18 -1.24
CA TYR A 92 14.61 -46.13 -2.02
C TYR A 92 15.29 -47.49 -2.07
N TYR A 93 14.50 -48.57 -2.07
CA TYR A 93 14.97 -49.91 -2.40
C TYR A 93 15.34 -49.99 -3.89
N GLN A 94 16.09 -51.02 -4.28
CA GLN A 94 16.51 -51.21 -5.69
C GLN A 94 15.33 -51.33 -6.67
N ASP A 95 14.16 -51.74 -6.17
CA ASP A 95 12.91 -51.85 -6.93
C ASP A 95 12.13 -50.52 -7.05
N GLY A 96 12.63 -49.43 -6.46
CA GLY A 96 12.00 -48.12 -6.44
C GLY A 96 11.01 -47.89 -5.30
N THR A 97 10.81 -48.86 -4.40
CA THR A 97 9.95 -48.69 -3.22
C THR A 97 10.62 -47.77 -2.19
N LYS A 98 9.93 -46.72 -1.73
CA LYS A 98 10.47 -45.76 -0.75
C LYS A 98 10.67 -46.43 0.62
N ILE A 99 11.87 -46.28 1.18
CA ILE A 99 12.25 -46.82 2.50
C ILE A 99 11.87 -45.84 3.61
N SER A 100 12.44 -44.64 3.56
CA SER A 100 12.28 -43.61 4.59
C SER A 100 12.80 -42.27 4.09
N ASP A 101 12.30 -41.18 4.68
CA ASP A 101 12.86 -39.84 4.56
C ASP A 101 13.93 -39.59 5.64
N VAL A 102 14.97 -38.86 5.27
CA VAL A 102 15.87 -38.18 6.21
C VAL A 102 15.26 -36.82 6.46
N ASN A 103 14.70 -36.65 7.65
CA ASN A 103 14.04 -35.42 8.04
C ASN A 103 15.09 -34.35 8.34
N THR A 104 15.03 -33.25 7.62
CA THR A 104 15.41 -31.94 8.16
C THR A 104 14.30 -31.47 9.11
N ASP A 105 14.56 -30.47 9.97
CA ASP A 105 13.54 -29.92 10.89
C ASP A 105 12.26 -29.45 10.16
N GLU A 106 12.36 -29.17 8.85
CA GLU A 106 11.25 -28.85 7.96
C GLU A 106 11.07 -29.95 6.89
N LEU A 107 9.85 -30.46 6.73
CA LEU A 107 9.47 -31.41 5.69
C LEU A 107 8.84 -30.66 4.51
N ARG A 108 9.54 -30.55 3.37
CA ARG A 108 9.02 -29.92 2.15
C ARG A 108 9.01 -30.86 0.96
N ILE A 109 7.88 -30.93 0.27
CA ILE A 109 7.74 -31.61 -1.03
C ILE A 109 7.47 -30.52 -2.07
N VAL A 110 8.44 -30.25 -2.92
CA VAL A 110 8.30 -29.21 -3.95
C VAL A 110 7.35 -29.70 -5.03
N LYS A 111 6.35 -28.87 -5.33
CA LYS A 111 5.35 -29.12 -6.37
C LYS A 111 5.27 -27.94 -7.32
N PRO A 112 5.26 -28.18 -8.64
CA PRO A 112 4.99 -27.11 -9.60
C PRO A 112 3.56 -26.59 -9.41
N LEU A 113 3.33 -25.32 -9.71
CA LEU A 113 2.05 -24.64 -9.52
C LEU A 113 0.90 -25.31 -10.29
N SER A 114 1.23 -26.02 -11.37
CA SER A 114 0.30 -26.81 -12.19
C SER A 114 -0.22 -28.07 -11.49
N GLU A 115 0.54 -28.63 -10.54
CA GLU A 115 0.12 -29.76 -9.70
C GLU A 115 -0.67 -29.30 -8.46
N ILE A 116 -0.72 -27.99 -8.17
CA ILE A 116 -1.46 -27.44 -7.05
C ILE A 116 -2.90 -27.12 -7.47
N SER A 117 -3.87 -27.64 -6.71
CA SER A 117 -5.30 -27.42 -6.92
C SER A 117 -5.64 -25.92 -7.06
N GLN A 118 -6.47 -25.58 -8.04
CA GLN A 118 -6.93 -24.21 -8.25
C GLN A 118 -7.62 -23.65 -7.01
N TYR A 119 -8.38 -24.46 -6.28
CA TYR A 119 -9.05 -24.04 -5.05
C TYR A 119 -8.08 -23.63 -3.94
N VAL A 120 -6.89 -24.23 -3.88
CA VAL A 120 -5.86 -23.85 -2.90
C VAL A 120 -5.27 -22.49 -3.28
N LYS A 121 -4.93 -22.32 -4.56
CA LYS A 121 -4.41 -21.05 -5.09
C LYS A 121 -5.40 -19.91 -4.85
N ASP A 122 -6.65 -20.11 -5.25
CA ASP A 122 -7.71 -19.12 -5.09
C ASP A 122 -8.01 -18.83 -3.62
N GLY A 123 -8.01 -19.87 -2.77
CA GLY A 123 -8.24 -19.72 -1.33
C GLY A 123 -7.18 -18.85 -0.67
N ILE A 124 -5.89 -19.17 -0.88
CA ILE A 124 -4.77 -18.41 -0.31
C ILE A 124 -4.76 -16.97 -0.82
N ILE A 125 -4.96 -16.75 -2.13
CA ILE A 125 -5.02 -15.41 -2.70
C ILE A 125 -6.19 -14.63 -2.09
N ALA A 126 -7.38 -15.22 -2.02
CA ALA A 126 -8.55 -14.54 -1.48
C ALA A 126 -8.41 -14.15 0.01
N THR A 127 -7.72 -14.98 0.81
CA THR A 127 -7.56 -14.73 2.25
C THR A 127 -6.39 -13.82 2.58
N GLU A 128 -5.23 -14.01 1.94
CA GLU A 128 -3.98 -13.33 2.29
C GLU A 128 -3.71 -12.09 1.44
N ASP A 129 -4.07 -12.13 0.15
CA ASP A 129 -3.71 -11.08 -0.80
C ASP A 129 -4.65 -11.03 -2.00
N SER A 130 -5.88 -10.57 -1.77
CA SER A 130 -6.96 -10.58 -2.78
C SER A 130 -6.64 -9.82 -4.08
N SER A 131 -5.64 -8.93 -4.05
CA SER A 131 -5.17 -8.15 -5.21
C SER A 131 -3.81 -8.63 -5.73
N PHE A 132 -3.42 -9.87 -5.41
CA PHE A 132 -2.08 -10.39 -5.68
C PHE A 132 -1.60 -10.15 -7.10
N TYR A 133 -2.46 -10.37 -8.10
CA TYR A 133 -2.10 -10.21 -9.51
C TYR A 133 -2.08 -8.75 -10.00
N ASP A 134 -2.61 -7.80 -9.22
CA ASP A 134 -2.77 -6.39 -9.63
C ASP A 134 -1.62 -5.49 -9.16
N HIS A 135 -0.95 -5.84 -8.06
CA HIS A 135 0.10 -5.01 -7.46
C HIS A 135 1.51 -5.52 -7.80
N ASN A 136 2.53 -4.70 -7.55
CA ASN A 136 3.95 -5.08 -7.75
C ASN A 136 4.63 -5.26 -6.38
N GLY A 137 4.31 -6.34 -5.65
CA GLY A 137 4.92 -6.64 -4.35
C GLY A 137 4.41 -5.87 -3.13
N ILE A 138 3.84 -4.67 -3.28
CA ILE A 138 3.26 -3.92 -2.16
C ILE A 138 1.93 -3.28 -2.54
N VAL A 139 1.08 -3.08 -1.53
CA VAL A 139 -0.17 -2.30 -1.67
C VAL A 139 -0.02 -1.02 -0.83
N PRO A 140 0.34 0.14 -1.43
CA PRO A 140 0.63 1.36 -0.68
C PRO A 140 -0.53 1.82 0.23
N LYS A 141 -1.77 1.66 -0.23
CA LYS A 141 -2.97 1.96 0.56
C LYS A 141 -3.06 1.08 1.82
N ALA A 142 -2.71 -0.20 1.71
CA ALA A 142 -2.71 -1.12 2.84
C ALA A 142 -1.58 -0.80 3.83
N LEU A 143 -0.40 -0.42 3.31
CA LEU A 143 0.73 0.01 4.13
C LEU A 143 0.42 1.28 4.95
N ILE A 144 -0.09 2.32 4.29
CA ILE A 144 -0.48 3.57 4.98
C ILE A 144 -1.58 3.29 6.01
N ARG A 145 -2.58 2.50 5.65
CA ARG A 145 -3.65 2.10 6.56
C ARG A 145 -3.10 1.35 7.78
N ALA A 146 -2.19 0.40 7.59
CA ALA A 146 -1.56 -0.35 8.67
C ALA A 146 -0.76 0.58 9.60
N LEU A 147 0.03 1.50 9.03
CA LEU A 147 0.77 2.51 9.80
C LEU A 147 -0.15 3.41 10.64
N LEU A 148 -1.26 3.87 10.05
CA LEU A 148 -2.25 4.68 10.78
C LEU A 148 -2.93 3.88 11.91
N GLN A 149 -3.20 2.59 11.69
CA GLN A 149 -3.76 1.71 12.72
C GLN A 149 -2.78 1.47 13.86
N GLU A 150 -1.50 1.26 13.56
CA GLU A 150 -0.42 1.05 14.54
C GLU A 150 -0.12 2.32 15.36
N VAL A 151 -0.31 3.51 14.78
CA VAL A 151 -0.19 4.78 15.52
C VAL A 151 -1.45 5.07 16.36
N ALA A 152 -2.63 4.74 15.85
CA ALA A 152 -3.91 4.98 16.52
C ALA A 152 -4.24 3.95 17.61
N SER A 153 -3.70 2.74 17.49
CA SER A 153 -3.93 1.62 18.39
C SER A 153 -2.58 1.21 18.96
N SER A 154 -2.45 1.14 20.28
CA SER A 154 -1.23 0.67 20.94
C SER A 154 -0.97 -0.84 20.78
N ASP A 155 -1.73 -1.50 19.92
CA ASP A 155 -1.58 -2.92 19.59
C ASP A 155 -0.65 -3.06 18.38
N SER A 156 0.52 -3.65 18.60
CA SER A 156 1.62 -3.83 17.63
C SER A 156 1.34 -4.92 16.57
N GLY A 157 0.07 -5.27 16.36
CA GLY A 157 -0.36 -6.40 15.54
C GLY A 157 -1.14 -5.98 14.30
N ALA A 158 -0.59 -5.12 13.44
CA ALA A 158 -1.20 -4.82 12.15
C ALA A 158 -1.08 -6.03 11.18
N THR A 159 -1.95 -7.02 11.34
CA THR A 159 -1.92 -8.31 10.64
C THR A 159 -2.41 -8.29 9.19
N GLY A 160 -2.91 -7.16 8.68
CA GLY A 160 -3.58 -7.12 7.37
C GLY A 160 -2.95 -6.23 6.30
N GLY A 161 -1.65 -5.91 6.42
CA GLY A 161 -0.97 -4.96 5.52
C GLY A 161 0.04 -5.57 4.54
N SER A 162 0.45 -6.82 4.74
CA SER A 162 1.54 -7.45 3.96
C SER A 162 1.01 -8.30 2.81
N THR A 163 1.64 -8.21 1.65
CA THR A 163 1.35 -9.04 0.45
C THR A 163 1.97 -10.43 0.54
N LEU A 164 1.55 -11.37 -0.31
CA LEU A 164 2.17 -12.70 -0.41
C LEU A 164 3.68 -12.60 -0.72
N THR A 165 4.07 -11.69 -1.61
CA THR A 165 5.48 -11.42 -1.94
C THR A 165 6.26 -10.97 -0.70
N GLN A 166 5.69 -10.08 0.11
CA GLN A 166 6.31 -9.64 1.37
C GLN A 166 6.42 -10.77 2.38
N GLN A 167 5.40 -11.63 2.46
CA GLN A 167 5.43 -12.80 3.34
C GLN A 167 6.51 -13.81 2.91
N LEU A 168 6.67 -14.07 1.61
CA LEU A 168 7.72 -14.94 1.07
C LEU A 168 9.12 -14.41 1.41
N ILE A 169 9.37 -13.12 1.19
CA ILE A 169 10.64 -12.47 1.54
C ILE A 169 10.93 -12.59 3.04
N LYS A 170 9.91 -12.38 3.88
CA LYS A 170 10.02 -12.53 5.33
C LYS A 170 10.40 -13.95 5.75
N GLN A 171 9.90 -14.97 5.04
CA GLN A 171 10.14 -16.38 5.36
C GLN A 171 11.51 -16.89 4.87
N GLN A 172 11.98 -16.43 3.71
CA GLN A 172 13.18 -16.99 3.07
C GLN A 172 14.43 -16.12 3.22
N ILE A 173 14.29 -14.79 3.25
CA ILE A 173 15.43 -13.88 3.13
C ILE A 173 15.75 -13.21 4.46
N LEU A 174 14.72 -12.90 5.25
CA LEU A 174 14.87 -12.11 6.47
C LEU A 174 14.77 -12.98 7.72
N THR A 175 15.47 -12.57 8.78
CA THR A 175 15.35 -13.19 10.10
C THR A 175 14.03 -12.80 10.78
N SER A 176 13.64 -13.52 11.83
CA SER A 176 12.37 -13.32 12.55
C SER A 176 12.29 -12.04 13.41
N GLU A 177 13.33 -11.21 13.44
CA GLU A 177 13.36 -10.00 14.28
C GLU A 177 12.38 -8.91 13.79
N VAL A 178 11.36 -8.58 14.58
CA VAL A 178 10.37 -7.57 14.21
C VAL A 178 10.91 -6.15 14.46
N THR A 179 11.61 -5.58 13.48
CA THR A 179 12.10 -4.20 13.52
C THR A 179 11.63 -3.38 12.31
N PHE A 180 11.60 -2.05 12.45
CA PHE A 180 11.34 -1.13 11.33
C PHE A 180 12.34 -1.34 10.18
N LYS A 181 13.61 -1.66 10.51
CA LYS A 181 14.65 -2.00 9.53
C LYS A 181 14.25 -3.23 8.71
N ARG A 182 13.83 -4.31 9.38
CA ARG A 182 13.36 -5.53 8.69
C ARG A 182 12.18 -5.22 7.77
N LYS A 183 11.20 -4.44 8.23
CA LYS A 183 10.02 -4.10 7.41
C LYS A 183 10.39 -3.24 6.18
N ALA A 184 11.35 -2.34 6.32
CA ALA A 184 11.86 -1.56 5.18
C ALA A 184 12.55 -2.48 4.14
N ASN A 185 13.37 -3.43 4.60
CA ASN A 185 14.01 -4.42 3.74
C ASN A 185 12.99 -5.36 3.09
N GLU A 186 11.93 -5.75 3.80
CA GLU A 186 10.82 -6.55 3.27
C GLU A 186 10.14 -5.87 2.08
N ILE A 187 9.86 -4.56 2.20
CA ILE A 187 9.32 -3.75 1.09
C ILE A 187 10.31 -3.67 -0.08
N LEU A 188 11.58 -3.38 0.20
CA LEU A 188 12.61 -3.23 -0.84
C LEU A 188 12.81 -4.53 -1.63
N TYR A 189 12.98 -5.66 -0.93
CA TYR A 189 13.20 -6.95 -1.57
C TYR A 189 11.93 -7.48 -2.23
N ALA A 190 10.72 -7.22 -1.71
CA ALA A 190 9.48 -7.60 -2.41
C ALA A 190 9.32 -6.85 -3.74
N LEU A 191 9.56 -5.54 -3.76
CA LEU A 191 9.57 -4.74 -4.99
C LEU A 191 10.60 -5.25 -6.00
N ARG A 192 11.75 -5.69 -5.50
CA ARG A 192 12.83 -6.20 -6.34
C ARG A 192 12.51 -7.59 -6.88
N LEU A 193 11.96 -8.49 -6.06
CA LEU A 193 11.54 -9.82 -6.48
C LEU A 193 10.52 -9.74 -7.63
N GLU A 194 9.52 -8.87 -7.50
CA GLU A 194 8.47 -8.66 -8.51
C GLU A 194 8.97 -8.06 -9.82
N LYS A 195 10.17 -7.46 -9.81
CA LYS A 195 10.82 -6.99 -11.04
C LYS A 195 11.46 -8.14 -11.83
N HIS A 196 11.85 -9.22 -11.14
CA HIS A 196 12.66 -10.30 -11.72
C HIS A 196 11.90 -11.61 -11.90
N PHE A 197 10.77 -11.79 -11.20
CA PHE A 197 9.98 -13.01 -11.21
C PHE A 197 8.52 -12.70 -11.54
N THR A 198 7.86 -13.65 -12.21
CA THR A 198 6.43 -13.55 -12.51
C THR A 198 5.58 -13.88 -11.28
N LYS A 199 4.32 -13.44 -11.29
CA LYS A 199 3.35 -13.74 -10.23
C LYS A 199 3.21 -15.22 -9.94
N ASP A 200 3.17 -16.04 -10.98
CA ASP A 200 3.04 -17.49 -10.83
C ASP A 200 4.30 -18.11 -10.21
N GLN A 201 5.50 -17.64 -10.56
CA GLN A 201 6.74 -18.09 -9.92
C GLN A 201 6.79 -17.70 -8.44
N ILE A 202 6.32 -16.50 -8.09
CA ILE A 202 6.26 -16.03 -6.70
C ILE A 202 5.24 -16.84 -5.91
N LEU A 203 4.06 -17.10 -6.49
CA LEU A 203 3.02 -17.92 -5.86
C LEU A 203 3.47 -19.36 -5.67
N GLU A 204 4.12 -19.95 -6.68
CA GLU A 204 4.72 -21.28 -6.59
C GLU A 204 5.74 -21.36 -5.45
N ALA A 205 6.67 -20.42 -5.39
CA ALA A 205 7.66 -20.36 -4.31
C ALA A 205 7.00 -20.21 -2.95
N TYR A 206 6.01 -19.31 -2.82
CA TYR A 206 5.27 -19.12 -1.57
C TYR A 206 4.57 -20.40 -1.09
N LEU A 207 3.85 -21.10 -1.98
CA LEU A 207 3.12 -22.32 -1.63
C LEU A 207 4.04 -23.50 -1.28
N ASN A 208 5.30 -23.47 -1.74
CA ASN A 208 6.29 -24.48 -1.39
C ASN A 208 7.10 -24.14 -0.13
N VAL A 209 7.08 -22.87 0.31
CA VAL A 209 7.80 -22.39 1.50
C VAL A 209 6.91 -22.34 2.73
N SER A 210 5.68 -21.85 2.57
CA SER A 210 4.85 -21.43 3.69
C SER A 210 4.48 -22.62 4.59
N PRO A 211 4.59 -22.47 5.92
CA PRO A 211 4.24 -23.53 6.86
C PRO A 211 2.71 -23.63 6.97
N PHE A 212 2.14 -24.72 6.45
CA PHE A 212 0.73 -25.09 6.60
C PHE A 212 0.59 -26.29 7.53
#